data_AF-A0A7S1X613-F1
#
_entry.id   AF-A0A7S1X613-F1
#
_cell.length_a   1.000
_cell.length_b   1.000
_cell.length_c   1.000
_cell.angle_alpha   90.00
_cell.angle_beta   90.00
_cell.angle_gamma   90.00
#
_symmetry.space_group_name_H-M   'P 1'
#
loop_
_entity.id
_entity.type
_entity.pdbx_description
1 polymer ?
#
loop_
_entity_poly.entity_id
_entity_poly.type
_entity_poly.pdbx_seq_one_letter_code
_entity_poly.pdbx_strand_id
1 'polypeptide(L)'
;EVLDRFRKVAAAKGEEKKAAFGLSGAPEWGVLLDTKGPEIRTAMLRDHQPIQLEAGQEILIHAVGDKYTEFEGYKTEDETVIGLSYAKLCTSVTTGNIILLADGTISIEVISLVSPTVLKGRVNNSAKLGERKNGNLPGVKVDLPVLTDKDIHDLTDFACKNQLDYVAA
;
A
#
# COMPACT_ATOMS: atom_id res chain seq x y z
N GLU A 1 -4.97 -27.67 -2.97
CA GLU A 1 -5.61 -27.99 -4.27
C GLU A 1 -4.98 -27.25 -5.46
N VAL A 2 -5.03 -25.92 -5.56
CA VAL A 2 -4.48 -25.19 -6.73
C VAL A 2 -2.97 -25.41 -6.89
N LEU A 3 -2.21 -25.27 -5.79
CA LEU A 3 -0.76 -25.47 -5.81
C LEU A 3 -0.37 -26.92 -6.14
N ASP A 4 -1.15 -27.90 -5.67
CA ASP A 4 -0.92 -29.31 -6.00
C ASP A 4 -1.14 -29.58 -7.49
N ARG A 5 -2.18 -28.97 -8.08
CA ARG A 5 -2.43 -29.04 -9.52
C ARG A 5 -1.33 -28.36 -10.32
N PHE A 6 -0.87 -27.19 -9.88
CA PHE A 6 0.26 -26.49 -10.49
C PHE A 6 1.51 -27.38 -10.49
N ARG A 7 1.90 -27.94 -9.35
CA ARG A 7 3.08 -28.81 -9.22
C ARG A 7 3.02 -30.03 -10.12
N LYS A 8 1.86 -30.68 -10.23
CA LYS A 8 1.65 -31.81 -11.15
C LYS A 8 1.89 -31.40 -12.62
N VAL A 9 1.35 -30.27 -13.03
CA VAL A 9 1.52 -29.76 -14.40
C VAL A 9 2.97 -29.33 -14.65
N ALA A 10 3.59 -28.63 -13.70
CA ALA A 10 4.97 -28.20 -13.77
C ALA A 10 5.92 -29.39 -13.93
N ALA A 11 5.77 -30.44 -13.10
CA ALA A 11 6.58 -31.66 -13.22
C ALA A 11 6.45 -32.32 -14.60
N ALA A 12 5.22 -32.49 -15.10
CA ALA A 12 4.99 -33.06 -16.43
C ALA A 12 5.65 -32.22 -17.55
N LYS A 13 5.52 -30.89 -17.49
CA LYS A 13 6.18 -29.97 -18.42
C LYS A 13 7.70 -29.96 -18.30
N GLY A 14 8.23 -30.22 -17.10
CA GLY A 14 9.66 -30.38 -16.85
C GLY A 14 10.24 -31.53 -17.65
N GLU A 15 9.62 -32.70 -17.53
CA GLU A 15 10.07 -33.90 -18.27
C GLU A 15 9.94 -33.73 -19.79
N GLU A 16 8.85 -33.13 -20.27
CA GLU A 16 8.69 -32.79 -21.69
C GLU A 16 9.84 -31.90 -22.19
N LYS A 17 10.19 -30.84 -21.44
CA LYS A 17 11.27 -29.91 -21.80
C LYS A 17 12.64 -30.58 -21.70
N LYS A 18 12.88 -31.40 -20.68
CA LYS A 18 14.13 -32.16 -20.54
C LYS A 18 14.41 -32.98 -21.79
N ALA A 19 13.41 -33.74 -22.25
CA ALA A 19 13.51 -34.56 -23.46
C ALA A 19 13.69 -33.71 -24.72
N ALA A 20 12.91 -32.64 -24.87
CA ALA A 20 12.95 -31.78 -26.06
C ALA A 20 14.28 -31.03 -26.23
N PHE A 21 14.92 -30.63 -25.13
CA PHE A 21 16.14 -29.82 -25.14
C PHE A 21 17.42 -30.59 -24.75
N GLY A 22 17.32 -31.89 -24.48
CA GLY A 22 18.48 -32.72 -24.11
C GLY A 22 19.14 -32.29 -22.79
N LEU A 23 18.34 -31.84 -21.82
CA LEU A 23 18.85 -31.33 -20.54
C LEU A 23 19.25 -32.48 -19.61
N SER A 24 20.29 -32.27 -18.79
CA SER A 24 20.73 -33.25 -17.78
C SER A 24 19.71 -33.43 -16.65
N GLY A 25 18.82 -32.46 -16.44
CA GLY A 25 17.74 -32.47 -15.45
C GLY A 25 16.49 -31.77 -15.98
N ALA A 26 15.33 -32.12 -15.41
CA ALA A 26 14.09 -31.41 -15.71
C ALA A 26 14.15 -30.01 -15.07
N PRO A 27 13.79 -28.95 -15.81
CA PRO A 27 13.66 -27.63 -15.22
C PRO A 27 12.55 -27.66 -14.16
N GLU A 28 12.76 -26.93 -13.07
CA GLU A 28 11.79 -26.77 -11.99
C GLU A 28 11.15 -25.39 -12.04
N TRP A 29 9.94 -25.28 -11.48
CA TRP A 29 9.22 -24.02 -11.36
C TRP A 29 8.97 -23.72 -9.90
N GLY A 30 9.52 -22.59 -9.44
CA GLY A 30 9.26 -22.08 -8.11
C GLY A 30 7.92 -21.35 -8.00
N VAL A 31 7.33 -21.41 -6.82
CA VAL A 31 6.19 -20.60 -6.38
C VAL A 31 6.70 -19.57 -5.38
N LEU A 32 6.39 -18.30 -5.65
CA LEU A 32 6.79 -17.17 -4.82
C LEU A 32 5.55 -16.59 -4.11
N LEU A 33 5.66 -16.34 -2.81
CA LEU A 33 4.75 -15.45 -2.08
C LEU A 33 5.29 -14.03 -2.15
N ASP A 34 4.49 -13.10 -2.66
CA ASP A 34 4.79 -11.67 -2.58
C ASP A 34 4.01 -11.10 -1.39
N THR A 35 4.72 -10.63 -0.37
CA THR A 35 4.08 -10.09 0.82
C THR A 35 3.45 -8.74 0.50
N LYS A 36 2.39 -8.38 1.23
CA LYS A 36 1.75 -7.09 1.03
C LYS A 36 2.65 -5.98 1.57
N GLY A 37 3.29 -6.24 2.69
CA GLY A 37 4.18 -5.32 3.37
C GLY A 37 3.47 -4.12 4.03
N PRO A 38 4.24 -3.33 4.79
CA PRO A 38 3.76 -2.08 5.37
C PRO A 38 3.51 -1.02 4.28
N GLU A 39 2.32 -0.42 4.27
CA GLU A 39 2.00 0.64 3.31
C GLU A 39 1.14 1.74 3.92
N ILE A 40 1.39 2.97 3.46
CA ILE A 40 0.54 4.12 3.76
C ILE A 40 -0.60 4.12 2.74
N ARG A 41 -1.83 4.23 3.23
CA ARG A 41 -3.05 4.21 2.42
C ARG A 41 -3.99 5.33 2.81
N THR A 42 -4.74 5.85 1.85
CA THR A 42 -5.85 6.76 2.13
C THR A 42 -6.98 6.01 2.82
N ALA A 43 -7.63 6.67 3.77
CA ALA A 43 -8.79 6.16 4.49
C ALA A 43 -10.03 6.03 3.59
N MET A 44 -11.13 5.55 4.17
CA MET A 44 -12.43 5.54 3.51
C MET A 44 -12.94 6.98 3.33
N LEU A 45 -13.86 7.15 2.41
CA LEU A 45 -14.51 8.42 2.11
C LEU A 45 -16.01 8.28 2.42
N ARG A 46 -16.62 9.37 2.87
CA ARG A 46 -18.05 9.44 3.14
C ARG A 46 -18.84 8.99 1.92
N ASP A 47 -19.84 8.15 2.14
CA ASP A 47 -20.69 7.54 1.10
C ASP A 47 -19.91 6.76 0.03
N HIS A 48 -18.66 6.38 0.32
CA HIS A 48 -17.70 5.77 -0.62
C HIS A 48 -17.52 6.57 -1.92
N GLN A 49 -17.77 7.88 -1.87
CA GLN A 49 -17.65 8.74 -3.05
C GLN A 49 -16.25 9.37 -3.11
N PRO A 50 -15.58 9.31 -4.27
CA PRO A 50 -14.31 9.98 -4.45
C PRO A 50 -14.43 11.51 -4.32
N ILE A 51 -13.41 12.15 -3.78
CA ILE A 51 -13.33 13.60 -3.61
C ILE A 51 -12.60 14.22 -4.80
N GLN A 52 -13.17 15.27 -5.40
CA GLN A 52 -12.44 16.09 -6.36
C GLN A 52 -11.55 17.09 -5.62
N LEU A 53 -10.24 16.96 -5.79
CA LEU A 53 -9.26 17.91 -5.27
C LEU A 53 -8.92 18.96 -6.33
N GLU A 54 -8.66 20.18 -5.86
CA GLU A 54 -8.34 21.35 -6.68
C GLU A 54 -6.96 21.90 -6.29
N ALA A 55 -6.17 22.29 -7.28
CA ALA A 55 -4.86 22.89 -7.05
C ALA A 55 -4.99 24.18 -6.22
N GLY A 56 -4.12 24.35 -5.24
CA GLY A 56 -4.09 25.48 -4.32
C GLY A 56 -5.02 25.36 -3.12
N GLN A 57 -6.01 24.45 -3.12
CA GLN A 57 -6.92 24.30 -2.00
C GLN A 57 -6.20 23.77 -0.75
N GLU A 58 -6.69 24.17 0.42
CA GLU A 58 -6.22 23.65 1.70
C GLU A 58 -6.93 22.32 2.04
N ILE A 59 -6.24 21.47 2.77
CA ILE A 59 -6.74 20.15 3.17
C ILE A 59 -6.23 19.77 4.56
N LEU A 60 -7.09 19.18 5.38
CA LEU A 60 -6.70 18.55 6.64
C LEU A 60 -6.44 17.06 6.43
N ILE A 61 -5.32 16.58 6.95
CA ILE A 61 -4.92 15.17 6.88
C ILE A 61 -4.78 14.62 8.28
N HIS A 62 -5.59 13.61 8.58
CA HIS A 62 -5.60 12.90 9.85
C HIS A 62 -4.70 11.65 9.78
N ALA A 63 -3.82 11.50 10.76
CA ALA A 63 -3.02 10.31 10.99
C ALA A 63 -3.87 9.26 11.72
N VAL A 64 -4.63 8.47 10.98
CA VAL A 64 -5.68 7.58 11.53
C VAL A 64 -5.18 6.17 11.86
N GLY A 65 -4.00 5.79 11.36
CA GLY A 65 -3.40 4.49 11.68
C GLY A 65 -4.23 3.31 11.17
N ASP A 66 -4.29 2.24 11.97
CA ASP A 66 -5.01 1.01 11.64
C ASP A 66 -6.53 1.20 11.50
N LYS A 67 -7.07 2.30 12.03
CA LYS A 67 -8.49 2.66 11.92
C LYS A 67 -8.85 3.37 10.61
N TYR A 68 -7.97 3.34 9.60
CA TYR A 68 -8.24 3.98 8.31
C TYR A 68 -9.47 3.42 7.58
N THR A 69 -9.92 2.22 7.91
CA THR A 69 -11.17 1.64 7.39
C THR A 69 -12.43 2.14 8.10
N GLU A 70 -12.29 2.75 9.27
CA GLU A 70 -13.38 3.31 10.08
C GLU A 70 -13.51 4.84 9.91
N PHE A 71 -12.45 5.49 9.44
CA PHE A 71 -12.44 6.93 9.19
C PHE A 71 -13.09 7.26 7.84
N GLU A 72 -13.98 8.25 7.82
CA GLU A 72 -14.67 8.73 6.62
C GLU A 72 -14.25 10.17 6.29
N GLY A 73 -13.30 10.30 5.34
CA GLY A 73 -12.93 11.59 4.79
C GLY A 73 -14.05 12.21 3.97
N TYR A 74 -14.09 13.54 3.91
CA TYR A 74 -15.15 14.28 3.23
C TYR A 74 -14.65 15.60 2.63
N LYS A 75 -15.43 16.15 1.70
CA LYS A 75 -15.27 17.52 1.19
C LYS A 75 -16.62 18.22 1.24
N THR A 76 -16.64 19.42 1.79
CA THR A 76 -17.74 20.39 1.72
C THR A 76 -17.27 21.62 0.94
N GLU A 77 -18.09 22.66 0.86
CA GLU A 77 -17.67 23.95 0.27
C GLU A 77 -16.58 24.63 1.10
N ASP A 78 -16.58 24.43 2.43
CA ASP A 78 -15.68 25.12 3.36
C ASP A 78 -14.45 24.30 3.75
N GLU A 79 -14.52 22.97 3.68
CA GLU A 79 -13.50 22.10 4.28
C GLU A 79 -13.27 20.82 3.46
N THR A 80 -12.01 20.40 3.38
CA THR A 80 -11.63 19.07 2.88
C THR A 80 -10.82 18.33 3.95
N VAL A 81 -11.27 17.14 4.33
CA VAL A 81 -10.64 16.31 5.36
C VAL A 81 -10.43 14.90 4.83
N ILE A 82 -9.21 14.36 4.98
CA ILE A 82 -8.87 12.99 4.60
C ILE A 82 -8.07 12.31 5.71
N GLY A 83 -8.04 10.98 5.71
CA GLY A 83 -7.22 10.18 6.62
C GLY A 83 -6.13 9.42 5.89
N LEU A 84 -4.97 9.23 6.54
CA LEU A 84 -3.93 8.30 6.11
C LEU A 84 -3.69 7.23 7.17
N SER A 85 -3.45 5.99 6.74
CA SER A 85 -3.21 4.82 7.60
C SER A 85 -1.89 4.87 8.40
N TYR A 86 -1.16 5.99 8.35
CA TYR A 86 0.11 6.13 9.04
C TYR A 86 -0.05 6.93 10.34
N ALA A 87 -0.14 6.23 11.48
CA ALA A 87 -0.34 6.85 12.79
C ALA A 87 0.78 7.85 13.18
N LYS A 88 2.01 7.59 12.74
CA LYS A 88 3.18 8.45 13.00
C LYS A 88 3.37 9.55 11.97
N LEU A 89 2.40 9.79 11.08
CA LEU A 89 2.52 10.79 10.02
C LEU A 89 2.96 12.16 10.54
N CYS A 90 2.24 12.71 11.53
CA CYS A 90 2.49 14.07 12.04
C CYS A 90 3.78 14.20 12.85
N THR A 91 4.39 13.09 13.30
CA THR A 91 5.71 13.10 13.95
C THR A 91 6.84 12.79 12.99
N SER A 92 6.53 12.30 11.78
CA SER A 92 7.52 11.93 10.76
C SER A 92 7.75 13.04 9.75
N VAL A 93 6.71 13.82 9.43
CA VAL A 93 6.80 14.92 8.45
C VAL A 93 7.06 16.25 9.12
N THR A 94 7.64 17.18 8.37
CA THR A 94 7.81 18.59 8.70
C THR A 94 7.17 19.47 7.63
N THR A 95 6.93 20.74 7.95
CA THR A 95 6.50 21.75 6.96
C THR A 95 7.41 21.72 5.72
N GLY A 96 6.79 21.83 4.54
CA GLY A 96 7.45 21.75 3.24
C GLY A 96 7.66 20.32 2.70
N ASN A 97 7.44 19.28 3.50
CA ASN A 97 7.46 17.91 2.95
C ASN A 97 6.29 17.68 1.98
N ILE A 98 6.52 16.79 1.02
CA ILE A 98 5.53 16.41 0.02
C ILE A 98 4.94 15.04 0.38
N ILE A 99 3.62 14.98 0.43
CA ILE A 99 2.84 13.75 0.51
C ILE A 99 2.34 13.45 -0.90
N LEU A 100 2.71 12.27 -1.40
CA LEU A 100 2.27 11.77 -2.71
C LEU A 100 1.19 10.71 -2.50
N LEU A 101 0.05 10.85 -3.15
CA LEU A 101 -1.05 9.88 -3.10
C LEU A 101 -1.38 9.36 -4.50
N ALA A 102 -1.95 8.14 -4.57
CA ALA A 102 -2.37 7.50 -5.81
C ALA A 102 -1.23 7.44 -6.84
N ASP A 103 -0.16 6.72 -6.50
CA ASP A 103 1.03 6.54 -7.33
C ASP A 103 1.70 7.86 -7.75
N GLY A 104 1.58 8.90 -6.91
CA GLY A 104 2.12 10.23 -7.19
C GLY A 104 1.23 11.11 -8.06
N THR A 105 0.04 10.64 -8.45
CA THR A 105 -0.93 11.45 -9.20
C THR A 105 -1.38 12.67 -8.42
N ILE A 106 -1.46 12.59 -7.08
CA ILE A 106 -1.83 13.69 -6.20
C ILE A 106 -0.61 14.09 -5.37
N SER A 107 -0.27 15.38 -5.37
CA SER A 107 0.79 15.96 -4.54
C SER A 107 0.20 16.95 -3.55
N ILE A 108 0.55 16.80 -2.27
CA ILE A 108 0.12 17.68 -1.19
C ILE A 108 1.36 18.13 -0.42
N GLU A 109 1.56 19.43 -0.30
CA GLU A 109 2.62 20.02 0.52
C GLU A 109 2.12 20.20 1.95
N VAL A 110 2.92 19.79 2.94
CA VAL A 110 2.62 20.03 4.37
C VAL A 110 2.85 21.50 4.67
N ILE A 111 1.80 22.21 5.08
CA ILE A 111 1.88 23.62 5.50
C ILE A 111 2.20 23.72 6.99
N SER A 112 1.46 23.01 7.84
CA SER A 112 1.66 23.06 9.28
C SER A 112 1.13 21.80 9.97
N LEU A 113 1.63 21.53 11.18
CA LEU A 113 1.09 20.52 12.08
C LEU A 113 0.07 21.19 13.00
N VAL A 114 -1.19 20.75 12.94
CA VAL A 114 -2.30 21.34 13.71
C VAL A 114 -2.37 20.69 15.09
N SER A 115 -2.10 19.38 15.17
CA SER A 115 -2.06 18.60 16.40
C SER A 115 -1.11 17.42 16.24
N PRO A 116 -0.91 16.59 17.28
CA PRO A 116 -0.13 15.35 17.16
C PRO A 116 -0.64 14.35 16.12
N THR A 117 -1.89 14.50 15.65
CA THR A 117 -2.52 13.57 14.71
C THR A 117 -3.17 14.25 13.51
N VAL A 118 -3.13 15.58 13.40
CA VAL A 118 -3.71 16.34 12.29
C VAL A 118 -2.70 17.31 11.75
N LEU A 119 -2.52 17.32 10.43
CA LEU A 119 -1.75 18.33 9.72
C LEU A 119 -2.61 19.05 8.70
N LYS A 120 -2.19 20.27 8.37
CA LYS A 120 -2.74 21.07 7.29
C LYS A 120 -1.80 20.99 6.09
N GLY A 121 -2.36 20.70 4.92
CA GLY A 121 -1.66 20.67 3.66
C GLY A 121 -2.27 21.59 2.62
N ARG A 122 -1.55 21.75 1.51
CA ARG A 122 -2.02 22.41 0.28
C ARG A 122 -1.87 21.45 -0.88
N VAL A 123 -2.95 21.28 -1.64
CA VAL A 123 -2.96 20.43 -2.82
C VAL A 123 -2.22 21.15 -3.96
N ASN A 124 -1.23 20.49 -4.57
CA ASN A 124 -0.42 21.10 -5.62
C ASN A 124 -1.03 20.95 -7.03
N ASN A 125 -1.92 19.97 -7.21
CA ASN A 125 -2.53 19.68 -8.51
C ASN A 125 -3.97 19.15 -8.38
N SER A 126 -4.83 19.49 -9.34
CA SER A 126 -6.22 19.02 -9.37
C SER A 126 -6.30 17.56 -9.79
N ALA A 127 -6.96 16.72 -9.00
CA ALA A 127 -7.13 15.29 -9.26
C ALA A 127 -8.24 14.68 -8.40
N LYS A 128 -8.74 13.52 -8.81
CA LYS A 128 -9.79 12.78 -8.08
C LYS A 128 -9.14 11.83 -7.07
N LEU A 129 -9.42 12.03 -5.79
CA LEU A 129 -8.96 11.18 -4.70
C LEU A 129 -9.98 10.06 -4.45
N GLY A 130 -9.51 8.81 -4.50
CA GLY A 130 -10.30 7.64 -4.09
C GLY A 130 -9.85 7.07 -2.74
N GLU A 131 -10.53 6.02 -2.32
CA GLU A 131 -10.21 5.26 -1.11
C GLU A 131 -9.02 4.32 -1.32
N ARG A 132 -8.32 4.00 -0.22
CA ARG A 132 -7.24 3.00 -0.17
C ARG A 132 -6.18 3.19 -1.25
N LYS A 133 -5.92 4.43 -1.65
CA LYS A 133 -4.83 4.79 -2.55
C LYS A 133 -3.52 4.76 -1.79
N ASN A 134 -2.46 4.27 -2.41
CA ASN A 134 -1.14 4.28 -1.80
C ASN A 134 -0.67 5.71 -1.53
N GLY A 135 0.13 5.85 -0.48
CA GLY A 135 0.78 7.08 -0.08
C GLY A 135 2.29 6.88 0.02
N ASN A 136 3.04 7.90 -0.42
CA ASN A 136 4.50 7.94 -0.34
C ASN A 136 4.94 9.27 0.27
N LEU A 137 6.04 9.24 1.03
CA LEU A 137 6.59 10.41 1.73
C LEU A 137 8.08 10.60 1.32
N PRO A 138 8.38 11.19 0.15
CA PRO A 138 9.76 11.40 -0.30
C PRO A 138 10.56 12.24 0.70
N GLY A 139 11.77 11.78 1.03
CA GLY A 139 12.67 12.46 1.96
C GLY A 139 12.27 12.35 3.43
N VAL A 140 11.22 11.59 3.77
CA VAL A 140 10.77 11.35 5.14
C VAL A 140 11.21 9.97 5.59
N LYS A 141 11.75 9.88 6.80
CA LYS A 141 12.03 8.58 7.43
C LYS A 141 10.72 7.97 7.90
N VAL A 142 10.22 7.01 7.12
CA VAL A 142 9.01 6.25 7.47
C VAL A 142 9.37 5.14 8.44
N ASP A 143 8.78 5.20 9.62
CA ASP A 143 8.88 4.19 10.67
C ASP A 143 7.62 3.30 10.65
N LEU A 144 7.64 2.30 9.78
CA LEU A 144 6.64 1.23 9.69
C LEU A 144 7.31 -0.12 10.01
N PRO A 145 6.57 -1.09 10.58
CA PRO A 145 7.12 -2.41 10.86
C PRO A 145 7.50 -3.12 9.56
N VAL A 146 8.54 -3.96 9.59
CA VAL A 146 9.00 -4.71 8.40
C VAL A 146 7.93 -5.69 7.90
N LEU A 147 7.17 -6.30 8.81
CA LEU A 147 6.07 -7.22 8.52
C LEU A 147 4.83 -6.78 9.28
N THR A 148 3.67 -6.84 8.64
CA THR A 148 2.37 -6.70 9.31
C THR A 148 1.91 -8.04 9.90
N ASP A 149 0.94 -8.03 10.82
CA ASP A 149 0.34 -9.27 11.34
C ASP A 149 -0.23 -10.15 10.22
N LYS A 150 -0.76 -9.51 9.17
CA LYS A 150 -1.21 -10.20 7.97
C LYS A 150 -0.04 -10.86 7.23
N ASP A 151 1.08 -10.15 7.04
CA ASP A 151 2.24 -10.74 6.37
C ASP A 151 2.78 -11.94 7.16
N ILE A 152 2.81 -11.85 8.50
CA ILE A 152 3.20 -12.97 9.36
C ILE A 152 2.27 -14.16 9.13
N HIS A 153 0.96 -13.96 9.13
CA HIS A 153 -0.02 -15.01 8.86
C HIS A 153 0.13 -15.60 7.44
N ASP A 154 0.31 -14.76 6.41
CA ASP A 154 0.53 -15.22 5.04
C ASP A 154 1.82 -16.06 4.93
N LEU A 155 2.86 -15.72 5.69
CA LEU A 155 4.09 -16.49 5.76
C LEU A 155 3.90 -17.83 6.50
N THR A 156 3.38 -17.79 7.72
CA THR A 156 3.31 -18.97 8.60
C THR A 156 2.21 -19.94 8.19
N ASP A 157 1.04 -19.42 7.87
CA ASP A 157 -0.17 -20.20 7.67
C ASP A 157 -0.47 -20.48 6.21
N PHE A 158 0.12 -19.73 5.28
CA PHE A 158 0.01 -20.02 3.85
C PHE A 158 1.32 -20.51 3.25
N ALA A 159 2.39 -19.71 3.25
CA ALA A 159 3.63 -20.07 2.55
C ALA A 159 4.30 -21.32 3.12
N CYS A 160 4.54 -21.37 4.43
CA CYS A 160 5.18 -22.52 5.08
C CYS A 160 4.34 -23.80 4.93
N LYS A 161 3.03 -23.72 5.20
CA LYS A 161 2.13 -24.89 5.08
C LYS A 161 2.06 -25.43 3.66
N ASN A 162 2.11 -24.56 2.67
CA ASN A 162 2.06 -24.95 1.26
C ASN A 162 3.44 -25.19 0.64
N GLN A 163 4.54 -25.05 1.38
CA GLN A 163 5.92 -25.26 0.90
C GLN A 163 6.25 -24.40 -0.31
N LEU A 164 5.99 -23.09 -0.22
CA LEU A 164 6.42 -22.15 -1.26
C LEU A 164 7.95 -22.03 -1.27
N ASP A 165 8.50 -21.75 -2.45
CA ASP A 165 9.96 -21.78 -2.68
C ASP A 165 10.62 -20.45 -2.33
N TYR A 166 9.91 -19.33 -2.52
CA TYR A 166 10.45 -17.98 -2.33
C TYR A 166 9.45 -17.05 -1.65
N VAL A 167 10.00 -16.02 -0.99
CA VAL A 167 9.26 -14.88 -0.45
C VAL A 167 9.87 -13.60 -1.01
N ALA A 168 9.04 -12.75 -1.61
CA ALA A 168 9.39 -11.35 -1.86
C ALA A 168 8.82 -10.48 -0.73
N ALA A 169 9.68 -9.68 -0.12
CA ALA A 169 9.38 -8.83 1.03
C ALA A 169 9.99 -7.44 0.85
#